data_AF-A0A951ANG9-F1
#
_entry.id   AF-A0A951ANG9-F1
#
_cell.length_a   1.000
_cell.length_b   1.000
_cell.length_c   1.000
_cell.angle_alpha   90.00
_cell.angle_beta   90.00
_cell.angle_gamma   90.00
#
_symmetry.space_group_name_H-M   'P 1'
#
loop_
_entity.id
_entity.type
_entity.pdbx_description
1 polymer ?
#
loop_
_entity_poly.entity_id
_entity_poly.type
_entity_poly.pdbx_seq_one_letter_code
_entity_poly.pdbx_strand_id
1 'polypeptide(L)'
;MTESDDWLGAPVHAADNDTGNFPVLFSTMIIWRSLLLIYDSIDVQLRNRSGRRESFTHLLTDLEVRDGIRSFQQFPSLVEELTFRRASVRYEIRPIERCLVTLTPMSDGMYWPSPGDTREEIGRLVVPGSYQSIFVLWPSHNLKDRVSVPSAGWGLGMAATAWSNSATYATVGNAESWIWQMPVIGEVWLHEWLHGVCAYFAGQGYLMPEGDADGGARHGYTQSRISGWTDYYRDLMTGNVLEAGVLKGIPLDAWGARPPFLC
;
A
#
# COMPACT_ATOMS: atom_id res chain seq x y z
N MET A 1 43.76 37.65 -54.22
CA MET A 1 43.65 38.80 -55.15
C MET A 1 42.22 38.74 -55.65
N THR A 2 41.30 39.66 -55.38
CA THR A 2 41.29 41.05 -54.90
C THR A 2 39.79 41.31 -54.58
N GLU A 3 39.50 41.87 -53.40
CA GLU A 3 38.77 43.14 -53.22
C GLU A 3 37.27 43.11 -53.60
N SER A 4 36.35 43.23 -52.64
CA SER A 4 35.80 44.50 -52.09
C SER A 4 34.47 44.82 -52.82
N ASP A 5 33.42 45.48 -52.32
CA ASP A 5 33.10 46.27 -51.14
C ASP A 5 31.57 46.24 -50.90
N ASP A 6 31.18 46.50 -49.65
CA ASP A 6 30.05 47.30 -49.16
C ASP A 6 28.60 47.16 -49.72
N TRP A 7 27.62 47.09 -48.80
CA TRP A 7 26.76 48.24 -48.41
C TRP A 7 25.61 47.81 -47.48
N LEU A 8 25.72 48.23 -46.21
CA LEU A 8 24.70 48.83 -45.32
C LEU A 8 23.25 48.27 -45.26
N GLY A 9 22.99 47.53 -44.17
CA GLY A 9 22.17 48.00 -43.04
C GLY A 9 20.69 48.33 -43.25
N ALA A 10 19.82 47.40 -42.85
CA ALA A 10 18.43 47.67 -42.45
C ALA A 10 18.16 47.06 -41.06
N PRO A 11 17.42 47.71 -40.16
CA PRO A 11 17.16 47.20 -38.82
C PRO A 11 16.05 46.15 -38.88
N VAL A 12 16.34 44.92 -38.47
CA VAL A 12 15.32 43.89 -38.27
C VAL A 12 14.75 44.07 -36.88
N HIS A 13 13.44 44.32 -36.82
CA HIS A 13 12.63 44.38 -35.61
C HIS A 13 12.92 43.18 -34.69
N ALA A 14 13.19 43.48 -33.42
CA ALA A 14 13.22 42.50 -32.36
C ALA A 14 11.83 41.85 -32.26
N ALA A 15 11.77 40.55 -32.52
CA ALA A 15 10.62 39.73 -32.20
C ALA A 15 10.55 39.59 -30.67
N ASP A 16 9.43 40.01 -30.10
CA ASP A 16 9.05 39.73 -28.72
C ASP A 16 9.09 38.21 -28.51
N ASN A 17 10.02 37.76 -27.67
CA ASN A 17 9.98 36.43 -27.09
C ASN A 17 8.82 36.40 -26.09
N ASP A 18 7.64 36.04 -26.60
CA ASP A 18 6.49 35.60 -25.83
C ASP A 18 6.89 34.34 -25.04
N THR A 19 7.41 34.55 -23.83
CA THR A 19 7.70 33.50 -22.86
C THR A 19 6.36 32.95 -22.38
N GLY A 20 5.80 32.04 -23.18
CA GLY A 20 4.61 31.27 -22.89
C GLY A 20 4.58 30.83 -21.44
N ASN A 21 3.79 31.55 -20.66
CA ASN A 21 3.54 31.31 -19.26
C ASN A 21 2.62 30.09 -19.20
N PHE A 22 3.19 28.89 -19.37
CA PHE A 22 2.45 27.66 -19.11
C PHE A 22 2.03 27.70 -17.64
N PRO A 23 0.72 27.60 -17.34
CA PRO A 23 0.29 27.52 -15.96
C PRO A 23 0.93 26.26 -15.36
N VAL A 24 1.86 26.47 -14.43
CA VAL A 24 2.32 25.42 -13.52
C VAL A 24 1.09 25.05 -12.70
N LEU A 25 0.32 24.09 -13.21
CA LEU A 25 -0.73 23.44 -12.44
C LEU A 25 -0.01 22.76 -11.27
N PHE A 26 -0.03 23.43 -10.11
CA PHE A 26 0.37 22.83 -8.86
C PHE A 26 -0.53 21.62 -8.64
N SER A 27 -0.06 20.44 -9.04
CA SER A 27 -0.75 19.19 -8.74
C SER A 27 -0.81 19.07 -7.23
N THR A 28 -2.01 19.13 -6.68
CA THR A 28 -2.23 18.87 -5.27
C THR A 28 -1.88 17.41 -5.00
N MET A 29 -0.92 17.18 -4.11
CA MET A 29 -0.57 15.84 -3.63
C MET A 29 -1.75 15.28 -2.80
N ILE A 30 -2.21 14.06 -3.11
CA ILE A 30 -3.19 13.37 -2.27
C ILE A 30 -2.52 12.80 -1.02
N ILE A 31 -3.15 13.00 0.13
CA ILE A 31 -2.67 12.46 1.40
C ILE A 31 -3.64 11.39 1.88
N TRP A 32 -3.18 10.15 1.93
CA TRP A 32 -3.90 9.02 2.49
C TRP A 32 -3.66 8.94 3.99
N ARG A 33 -4.71 9.03 4.79
CA ARG A 33 -4.63 8.86 6.25
C ARG A 33 -4.77 7.39 6.60
N SER A 34 -3.79 6.88 7.32
CA SER A 34 -3.71 5.48 7.71
C SER A 34 -3.66 5.30 9.23
N LEU A 35 -4.23 4.22 9.73
CA LEU A 35 -4.15 3.81 11.13
C LEU A 35 -3.54 2.41 11.20
N LEU A 36 -2.44 2.24 11.94
CA LEU A 36 -1.91 0.92 12.29
C LEU A 36 -2.36 0.54 13.70
N LEU A 37 -3.10 -0.56 13.80
CA LEU A 37 -3.42 -1.24 15.05
C LEU A 37 -2.36 -2.31 15.32
N ILE A 38 -1.84 -2.38 16.55
CA ILE A 38 -0.84 -3.38 16.94
C ILE A 38 -1.42 -4.25 18.03
N TYR A 39 -1.67 -5.51 17.70
CA TYR A 39 -1.98 -6.54 18.68
C TYR A 39 -0.68 -7.27 19.03
N ASP A 40 -0.27 -7.16 20.28
CA ASP A 40 0.89 -7.90 20.78
C ASP A 40 0.54 -9.33 21.20
N SER A 41 -0.74 -9.63 21.44
CA SER A 41 -1.17 -10.90 22.01
C SER A 41 -2.35 -11.51 21.26
N ILE A 42 -2.33 -12.84 21.18
CA ILE A 42 -3.38 -13.67 20.57
C ILE A 42 -3.61 -14.92 21.41
N ASP A 43 -4.87 -15.32 21.53
CA ASP A 43 -5.29 -16.58 22.14
C ASP A 43 -6.55 -17.11 21.46
N VAL A 44 -6.37 -18.01 20.48
CA VAL A 44 -7.43 -18.43 19.57
C VAL A 44 -7.56 -19.95 19.51
N GLN A 45 -8.78 -20.41 19.21
CA GLN A 45 -9.10 -21.80 18.95
C GLN A 45 -9.41 -22.00 17.47
N LEU A 46 -8.51 -22.67 16.75
CA LEU A 46 -8.57 -22.86 15.31
C LEU A 46 -8.99 -24.28 15.00
N ARG A 47 -9.70 -24.49 13.89
CA ARG A 47 -9.91 -25.82 13.33
C ARG A 47 -8.86 -26.09 12.27
N ASN A 48 -8.13 -27.18 12.41
CA ASN A 48 -7.22 -27.65 11.38
C ASN A 48 -8.00 -28.31 10.23
N ARG A 49 -7.28 -28.79 9.20
CA ARG A 49 -7.89 -29.46 8.02
C ARG A 49 -8.66 -30.74 8.34
N SER A 50 -8.37 -31.41 9.46
CA SER A 50 -9.13 -32.59 9.91
C SER A 50 -10.34 -32.22 10.79
N GLY A 51 -10.62 -30.93 10.97
CA GLY A 51 -11.72 -30.41 11.79
C GLY A 51 -11.44 -30.42 13.29
N ARG A 52 -10.26 -30.89 13.72
CA ARG A 52 -9.83 -30.88 15.11
C ARG A 52 -9.49 -29.46 15.56
N ARG A 53 -9.87 -29.15 16.81
CA ARG A 53 -9.54 -27.87 17.45
C ARG A 53 -8.09 -27.87 17.93
N GLU A 54 -7.38 -26.80 17.64
CA GLU A 54 -6.02 -26.51 18.06
C GLU A 54 -5.96 -25.09 18.64
N SER A 55 -5.30 -24.95 19.78
CA SER A 55 -5.06 -23.64 20.40
C SER A 55 -3.81 -23.02 19.80
N PHE A 56 -3.89 -21.74 19.45
CA PHE A 56 -2.72 -20.92 19.16
C PHE A 56 -2.71 -19.73 20.12
N THR A 57 -1.65 -19.63 20.92
CA THR A 57 -1.45 -18.55 21.87
C THR A 57 -0.04 -18.01 21.67
N HIS A 58 0.08 -16.69 21.54
CA HIS A 58 1.37 -16.05 21.38
C HIS A 58 1.35 -14.60 21.88
N LEU A 59 2.49 -14.16 22.42
CA LEU A 59 2.77 -12.78 22.79
C LEU A 59 4.02 -12.37 22.03
N LEU A 60 3.91 -11.33 21.20
CA LEU A 60 5.02 -10.75 20.48
C LEU A 60 6.04 -10.20 21.46
N THR A 61 7.32 -10.41 21.12
CA THR A 61 8.41 -9.71 21.80
C THR A 61 8.46 -8.25 21.38
N ASP A 62 9.08 -7.40 22.22
CA ASP A 62 9.38 -6.01 21.86
C ASP A 62 10.14 -5.88 20.54
N LEU A 63 10.99 -6.87 20.21
CA LEU A 63 11.73 -6.87 18.96
C LEU A 63 10.79 -7.06 17.76
N GLU A 64 9.89 -8.04 17.83
CA GLU A 64 8.93 -8.30 16.74
C GLU A 64 7.99 -7.11 16.50
N VAL A 65 7.51 -6.47 17.58
CA VAL A 65 6.70 -5.26 17.47
C VAL A 65 7.50 -4.12 16.85
N ARG A 66 8.73 -3.88 17.34
CA ARG A 66 9.59 -2.81 16.81
C ARG A 66 9.95 -3.01 15.34
N ASP A 67 10.23 -4.24 14.91
CA ASP A 67 10.60 -4.52 13.52
C ASP A 67 9.40 -4.30 12.58
N GLY A 68 8.21 -4.76 12.98
CA GLY A 68 6.97 -4.49 12.24
C GLY A 68 6.67 -2.99 12.13
N ILE A 69 6.74 -2.25 13.24
CA ILE A 69 6.58 -0.78 13.26
C ILE A 69 7.61 -0.10 12.36
N ARG A 70 8.89 -0.46 12.50
CA ARG A 70 9.98 0.14 11.72
C ARG A 70 9.73 -0.05 10.23
N SER A 71 9.31 -1.25 9.83
CA SER A 71 8.96 -1.54 8.44
C SER A 71 7.77 -0.70 7.96
N PHE A 72 6.70 -0.62 8.76
CA PHE A 72 5.54 0.23 8.47
C PHE A 72 5.93 1.70 8.32
N GLN A 73 6.82 2.22 9.15
CA GLN A 73 7.24 3.62 9.06
C GLN A 73 8.00 3.96 7.76
N GLN A 74 8.50 2.96 7.01
CA GLN A 74 9.19 3.19 5.74
C GLN A 74 8.28 3.21 4.51
N PHE A 75 7.09 2.57 4.56
CA PHE A 75 6.25 2.46 3.36
C PHE A 75 5.76 3.82 2.81
N PRO A 76 5.52 4.89 3.60
CA PRO A 76 5.11 6.19 3.04
C PRO A 76 6.13 6.76 2.06
N SER A 77 7.43 6.58 2.32
CA SER A 77 8.49 7.01 1.42
C SER A 77 8.44 6.26 0.08
N LEU A 78 8.07 4.97 0.10
CA LEU A 78 7.86 4.20 -1.13
C LEU A 78 6.67 4.75 -1.92
N VAL A 79 5.56 5.09 -1.26
CA VAL A 79 4.41 5.71 -1.95
C VAL A 79 4.80 7.02 -2.63
N GLU A 80 5.53 7.88 -1.92
CA GLU A 80 6.00 9.15 -2.48
C GLU A 80 6.98 8.95 -3.64
N GLU A 81 7.91 8.00 -3.53
CA GLU A 81 8.85 7.68 -4.61
C GLU A 81 8.12 7.18 -5.85
N LEU A 82 7.26 6.16 -5.69
CA LEU A 82 6.63 5.43 -6.79
C LEU A 82 5.51 6.23 -7.48
N THR A 83 4.95 7.24 -6.81
CA THR A 83 3.99 8.18 -7.41
C THR A 83 4.61 9.49 -7.89
N PHE A 84 5.94 9.66 -7.84
CA PHE A 84 6.60 10.96 -8.09
C PHE A 84 6.00 12.09 -7.23
N ARG A 85 5.76 11.80 -5.95
CA ARG A 85 5.16 12.70 -4.95
C ARG A 85 3.75 13.20 -5.29
N ARG A 86 3.01 12.44 -6.13
CA ARG A 86 1.59 12.72 -6.36
C ARG A 86 0.72 12.18 -5.24
N ALA A 87 1.18 11.17 -4.51
CA ALA A 87 0.56 10.68 -3.29
C ALA A 87 1.55 10.64 -2.13
N SER A 88 1.04 10.77 -0.91
CA SER A 88 1.76 10.55 0.34
C SER A 88 0.82 9.88 1.35
N VAL A 89 1.40 9.28 2.39
CA VAL A 89 0.65 8.62 3.45
C VAL A 89 1.01 9.24 4.80
N ARG A 90 0.00 9.70 5.52
CA ARG A 90 0.12 10.07 6.93
C ARG A 90 -0.44 8.96 7.78
N TYR A 91 0.24 8.59 8.84
CA TYR A 91 -0.16 7.48 9.67
C TYR A 91 -0.27 7.84 11.15
N GLU A 92 -1.11 7.08 11.83
CA GLU A 92 -1.18 6.97 13.28
C GLU A 92 -0.90 5.52 13.69
N ILE A 93 -0.20 5.30 14.80
CA ILE A 93 0.09 3.97 15.32
C ILE A 93 -0.55 3.83 16.70
N ARG A 94 -1.32 2.76 16.91
CA ARG A 94 -2.05 2.47 18.14
C ARG A 94 -1.77 1.06 18.65
N PRO A 95 -1.01 0.91 19.74
CA PRO A 95 -0.96 -0.33 20.51
C PRO A 95 -2.35 -0.68 21.04
N ILE A 96 -2.72 -1.94 20.95
CA ILE A 96 -3.98 -2.48 21.42
C ILE A 96 -3.69 -3.45 22.57
N GLU A 97 -4.15 -3.10 23.77
CA GLU A 97 -3.97 -3.90 24.99
C GLU A 97 -4.83 -5.18 24.99
N ARG A 98 -5.89 -5.20 24.19
CA ARG A 98 -6.81 -6.33 24.10
C ARG A 98 -6.15 -7.48 23.33
N CYS A 99 -6.16 -8.67 23.93
CA CYS A 99 -5.77 -9.90 23.24
C CYS A 99 -6.71 -10.22 22.07
N LEU A 100 -6.14 -10.61 20.94
CA LEU A 100 -6.91 -11.09 19.80
C LEU A 100 -7.43 -12.52 20.09
N VAL A 101 -8.74 -12.66 20.30
CA VAL A 101 -9.36 -13.94 20.75
C VAL A 101 -10.19 -14.64 19.67
N THR A 102 -10.35 -14.01 18.51
CA THR A 102 -11.01 -14.60 17.35
C THR A 102 -10.21 -14.31 16.09
N LEU A 103 -10.31 -15.22 15.12
CA LEU A 103 -9.92 -14.99 13.74
C LEU A 103 -11.06 -15.46 12.85
N THR A 104 -11.25 -14.75 11.75
CA THR A 104 -12.25 -15.09 10.76
C THR A 104 -11.73 -16.21 9.87
N PRO A 105 -12.48 -17.31 9.69
CA PRO A 105 -12.09 -18.37 8.78
C PRO A 105 -12.16 -17.91 7.33
N MET A 106 -11.20 -18.36 6.53
CA MET A 106 -11.16 -18.28 5.08
C MET A 106 -11.43 -19.68 4.49
N SER A 107 -11.30 -19.83 3.17
CA SER A 107 -11.31 -21.17 2.56
C SER A 107 -10.16 -22.03 3.07
N ASP A 108 -10.30 -23.35 2.93
CA ASP A 108 -9.23 -24.34 3.16
C ASP A 108 -8.60 -24.38 4.56
N GLY A 109 -9.36 -23.92 5.58
CA GLY A 109 -8.91 -23.92 6.97
C GLY A 109 -7.84 -22.87 7.26
N MET A 110 -7.82 -21.80 6.46
CA MET A 110 -6.99 -20.61 6.70
C MET A 110 -7.76 -19.59 7.53
N TYR A 111 -7.05 -18.66 8.16
CA TYR A 111 -7.59 -17.67 9.09
C TYR A 111 -6.89 -16.33 8.93
N TRP A 112 -7.58 -15.26 9.27
CA TRP A 112 -7.03 -13.91 9.31
C TRP A 112 -7.79 -13.02 10.30
N PRO A 113 -7.18 -11.94 10.82
CA PRO A 113 -7.89 -10.95 11.63
C PRO A 113 -8.72 -10.07 10.71
N SER A 114 -10.01 -10.36 10.54
CA SER A 114 -10.88 -9.51 9.73
C SER A 114 -11.29 -8.23 10.47
N PRO A 115 -11.97 -7.28 9.80
CA PRO A 115 -12.61 -6.17 10.50
C PRO A 115 -13.65 -6.60 11.55
N GLY A 116 -14.11 -7.85 11.54
CA GLY A 116 -14.94 -8.42 12.60
C GLY A 116 -14.16 -8.64 13.89
N ASP A 117 -12.93 -9.18 13.77
CA ASP A 117 -12.06 -9.53 14.90
C ASP A 117 -11.44 -8.29 15.58
N THR A 118 -11.36 -7.18 14.85
CA THR A 118 -10.83 -5.87 15.30
C THR A 118 -11.93 -4.82 15.46
N ARG A 119 -13.21 -5.24 15.50
CA ARG A 119 -14.38 -4.35 15.49
C ARG A 119 -14.38 -3.33 16.63
N GLU A 120 -13.99 -3.74 17.82
CA GLU A 120 -14.00 -2.88 19.01
C GLU A 120 -13.11 -1.65 18.81
N GLU A 121 -11.91 -1.86 18.29
CA GLU A 121 -10.93 -0.82 18.00
C GLU A 121 -11.37 0.04 16.82
N ILE A 122 -11.88 -0.57 15.75
CA ILE A 122 -12.44 0.16 14.61
C ILE A 122 -13.58 1.08 15.07
N GLY A 123 -14.53 0.56 15.84
CA GLY A 123 -15.68 1.34 16.32
C GLY A 123 -15.29 2.49 17.26
N ARG A 124 -14.22 2.32 18.05
CA ARG A 124 -13.73 3.33 18.99
C ARG A 124 -12.81 4.37 18.35
N LEU A 125 -11.96 3.97 17.41
CA LEU A 125 -10.87 4.80 16.88
C LEU A 125 -11.14 5.35 15.47
N VAL A 126 -11.96 4.66 14.68
CA VAL A 126 -12.19 4.98 13.27
C VAL A 126 -13.58 5.56 13.10
N VAL A 127 -13.68 6.87 13.26
CA VAL A 127 -14.83 7.63 12.77
C VAL A 127 -14.88 7.48 11.23
N PRO A 128 -16.02 7.14 10.61
CA PRO A 128 -16.11 7.04 9.15
C PRO A 128 -15.51 8.26 8.45
N GLY A 129 -14.62 8.02 7.47
CA GLY A 129 -13.91 9.07 6.73
C GLY A 129 -12.66 9.64 7.42
N SER A 130 -12.38 9.32 8.70
CA SER A 130 -11.18 9.83 9.40
C SER A 130 -9.88 9.17 8.91
N TYR A 131 -9.98 7.93 8.43
CA TYR A 131 -8.90 7.15 7.84
C TYR A 131 -9.36 6.58 6.49
N GLN A 132 -8.45 6.55 5.52
CA GLN A 132 -8.64 5.87 4.24
C GLN A 132 -8.12 4.43 4.28
N SER A 133 -7.20 4.12 5.20
CA SER A 133 -6.63 2.77 5.35
C SER A 133 -6.47 2.39 6.82
N ILE A 134 -6.79 1.15 7.15
CA ILE A 134 -6.55 0.53 8.45
C ILE A 134 -5.60 -0.64 8.23
N PHE A 135 -4.55 -0.70 9.02
CA PHE A 135 -3.57 -1.77 9.03
C PHE A 135 -3.59 -2.47 10.39
N VAL A 136 -3.24 -3.75 10.40
CA VAL A 136 -3.13 -4.55 11.61
C VAL A 136 -1.82 -5.33 11.60
N LEU A 137 -0.95 -5.06 12.57
CA LEU A 137 0.14 -5.95 12.94
C LEU A 137 -0.39 -6.94 14.00
N TRP A 138 -0.21 -8.24 13.76
CA TRP A 138 -0.76 -9.26 14.65
C TRP A 138 0.18 -10.46 14.85
N PRO A 139 0.04 -11.20 15.97
CA PRO A 139 0.83 -12.39 16.24
C PRO A 139 0.27 -13.57 15.45
N SER A 140 0.98 -13.96 14.40
CA SER A 140 0.61 -15.06 13.50
C SER A 140 1.63 -16.19 13.51
N HIS A 141 2.85 -15.92 13.97
CA HIS A 141 3.95 -16.87 14.02
C HIS A 141 4.56 -16.88 15.42
N ASN A 142 4.58 -18.04 16.08
CA ASN A 142 5.46 -18.23 17.23
C ASN A 142 6.85 -18.63 16.69
N LEU A 143 7.76 -17.67 16.60
CA LEU A 143 9.09 -17.87 16.01
C LEU A 143 9.97 -18.85 16.80
N LYS A 144 9.74 -18.99 18.11
CA LYS A 144 10.49 -19.90 18.97
C LYS A 144 10.15 -21.36 18.68
N ASP A 145 8.86 -21.66 18.59
CA ASP A 145 8.37 -23.03 18.42
C ASP A 145 8.03 -23.37 16.95
N ARG A 146 8.17 -22.38 16.05
CA ARG A 146 7.88 -22.46 14.61
C ARG A 146 6.45 -22.91 14.29
N VAL A 147 5.52 -22.60 15.18
CA VAL A 147 4.09 -22.81 14.98
C VAL A 147 3.49 -21.53 14.43
N SER A 148 2.57 -21.66 13.47
CA SER A 148 1.93 -20.50 12.83
C SER A 148 0.44 -20.72 12.71
N VAL A 149 -0.32 -19.63 12.76
CA VAL A 149 -1.71 -19.61 12.32
C VAL A 149 -1.70 -19.88 10.80
N PRO A 150 -2.46 -20.88 10.30
CA PRO A 150 -2.62 -21.06 8.86
C PRO A 150 -3.29 -19.82 8.25
N SER A 151 -2.60 -19.14 7.33
CA SER A 151 -3.07 -17.92 6.66
C SER A 151 -2.87 -18.07 5.14
N ALA A 152 -3.66 -17.34 4.36
CA ALA A 152 -3.55 -17.30 2.90
C ALA A 152 -2.31 -16.53 2.40
N GLY A 153 -1.68 -15.76 3.28
CA GLY A 153 -0.47 -14.99 2.99
C GLY A 153 0.16 -14.43 4.26
N TRP A 154 1.34 -13.82 4.11
CA TRP A 154 1.97 -13.10 5.21
C TRP A 154 1.21 -11.81 5.53
N GLY A 155 0.79 -11.10 4.50
CA GLY A 155 -0.19 -10.04 4.57
C GLY A 155 -1.45 -10.38 3.78
N LEU A 156 -2.53 -9.68 4.10
CA LEU A 156 -3.82 -9.76 3.42
C LEU A 156 -4.48 -8.38 3.40
N GLY A 157 -4.78 -7.88 2.20
CA GLY A 157 -5.46 -6.61 1.95
C GLY A 157 -6.88 -6.79 1.41
N MET A 158 -7.74 -5.80 1.66
CA MET A 158 -9.07 -5.74 1.07
C MET A 158 -9.50 -4.30 0.76
N ALA A 159 -10.42 -4.20 -0.20
CA ALA A 159 -11.11 -2.96 -0.55
C ALA A 159 -11.87 -2.34 0.63
N ALA A 160 -12.14 -1.03 0.53
CA ALA A 160 -12.98 -0.35 1.49
C ALA A 160 -14.42 -0.87 1.45
N THR A 161 -14.98 -1.20 2.62
CA THR A 161 -16.37 -1.64 2.74
C THR A 161 -16.99 -1.09 4.03
N ALA A 162 -18.31 -1.23 4.18
CA ALA A 162 -18.97 -0.94 5.46
C ALA A 162 -18.41 -1.79 6.62
N TRP A 163 -17.81 -2.95 6.32
CA TRP A 163 -17.16 -3.79 7.32
C TRP A 163 -15.95 -3.09 7.95
N SER A 164 -15.27 -2.18 7.25
CA SER A 164 -14.10 -1.46 7.76
C SER A 164 -14.34 0.05 7.93
N ASN A 165 -15.58 0.45 8.23
CA ASN A 165 -16.00 1.87 8.31
C ASN A 165 -15.60 2.69 7.06
N SER A 166 -15.69 2.06 5.88
CA SER A 166 -15.34 2.63 4.58
C SER A 166 -13.86 2.97 4.39
N ALA A 167 -12.96 2.41 5.21
CA ALA A 167 -11.52 2.43 4.98
C ALA A 167 -11.06 1.14 4.30
N THR A 168 -9.98 1.16 3.51
CA THR A 168 -9.31 -0.10 3.13
C THR A 168 -8.78 -0.79 4.38
N TYR A 169 -8.60 -2.11 4.32
CA TYR A 169 -8.16 -2.86 5.49
C TYR A 169 -7.08 -3.87 5.09
N ALA A 170 -5.99 -3.90 5.85
CA ALA A 170 -4.87 -4.79 5.62
C ALA A 170 -4.36 -5.38 6.94
N THR A 171 -3.89 -6.62 6.90
CA THR A 171 -3.20 -7.25 8.03
C THR A 171 -1.85 -7.77 7.61
N VAL A 172 -0.86 -7.73 8.48
CA VAL A 172 0.45 -8.35 8.29
C VAL A 172 0.85 -9.06 9.58
N GLY A 173 1.25 -10.33 9.45
CA GLY A 173 1.73 -11.13 10.56
C GLY A 173 3.12 -10.70 11.06
N ASN A 174 3.46 -10.99 12.31
CA ASN A 174 4.86 -10.89 12.76
C ASN A 174 5.80 -11.81 11.95
N ALA A 175 7.08 -11.48 11.87
CA ALA A 175 8.06 -12.28 11.14
C ALA A 175 9.45 -12.14 11.77
N GLU A 176 10.39 -13.00 11.38
CA GLU A 176 11.80 -12.87 11.76
C GLU A 176 12.36 -11.51 11.28
N SER A 177 13.24 -10.90 12.06
CA SER A 177 13.74 -9.52 11.83
C SER A 177 14.28 -9.27 10.42
N TRP A 178 14.92 -10.27 9.80
CA TRP A 178 15.48 -10.14 8.45
C TRP A 178 14.39 -10.10 7.36
N ILE A 179 13.24 -10.74 7.57
CA ILE A 179 12.13 -10.76 6.61
C ILE A 179 11.56 -9.34 6.43
N TRP A 180 11.47 -8.57 7.51
CA TRP A 180 11.02 -7.17 7.48
C TRP A 180 11.90 -6.23 6.65
N GLN A 181 13.13 -6.63 6.36
CA GLN A 181 14.09 -5.86 5.58
C GLN A 181 14.07 -6.23 4.10
N MET A 182 13.46 -7.36 3.73
CA MET A 182 13.63 -7.93 2.41
C MET A 182 12.49 -7.63 1.44
N PRO A 183 12.85 -7.54 0.15
CA PRO A 183 14.10 -6.97 -0.36
C PRO A 183 14.16 -5.46 -0.12
N VAL A 184 13.01 -4.82 0.12
CA VAL A 184 12.87 -3.41 0.47
C VAL A 184 12.04 -3.29 1.74
N ILE A 185 12.57 -2.61 2.76
CA ILE A 185 11.83 -2.31 3.98
C ILE A 185 10.55 -1.50 3.66
N GLY A 186 9.41 -1.90 4.23
CA GLY A 186 8.13 -1.27 3.96
C GLY A 186 7.35 -1.86 2.78
N GLU A 187 7.97 -2.68 1.93
CA GLU A 187 7.35 -3.20 0.71
C GLU A 187 6.10 -4.04 0.99
N VAL A 188 6.09 -4.86 2.05
CA VAL A 188 4.89 -5.63 2.44
C VAL A 188 3.70 -4.73 2.74
N TRP A 189 3.92 -3.61 3.43
CA TRP A 189 2.84 -2.68 3.76
C TRP A 189 2.35 -1.92 2.52
N LEU A 190 3.26 -1.57 1.62
CA LEU A 190 2.91 -1.00 0.32
C LEU A 190 2.06 -1.98 -0.49
N HIS A 191 2.47 -3.25 -0.56
CA HIS A 191 1.72 -4.30 -1.26
C HIS A 191 0.30 -4.43 -0.71
N GLU A 192 0.14 -4.59 0.61
CA GLU A 192 -1.20 -4.74 1.19
C GLU A 192 -2.05 -3.47 1.07
N TRP A 193 -1.43 -2.29 1.11
CA TRP A 193 -2.10 -1.03 0.84
C TRP A 193 -2.63 -0.96 -0.60
N LEU A 194 -1.83 -1.44 -1.57
CA LEU A 194 -2.17 -1.40 -2.99
C LEU A 194 -3.41 -2.23 -3.33
N HIS A 195 -3.69 -3.34 -2.64
CA HIS A 195 -4.96 -4.07 -2.78
C HIS A 195 -6.17 -3.15 -2.60
N GLY A 196 -6.17 -2.36 -1.52
CA GLY A 196 -7.24 -1.42 -1.24
C GLY A 196 -7.29 -0.22 -2.20
N VAL A 197 -6.12 0.31 -2.58
CA VAL A 197 -6.00 1.47 -3.47
C VAL A 197 -6.41 1.13 -4.90
N CYS A 198 -5.98 -0.02 -5.42
CA CYS A 198 -6.38 -0.50 -6.73
C CYS A 198 -7.89 -0.69 -6.80
N ALA A 199 -8.50 -1.28 -5.77
CA ALA A 199 -9.95 -1.40 -5.68
C ALA A 199 -10.66 -0.04 -5.67
N TYR A 200 -10.12 0.95 -4.94
CA TYR A 200 -10.65 2.31 -4.93
C TYR A 200 -10.64 2.95 -6.32
N PHE A 201 -9.50 2.94 -7.02
CA PHE A 201 -9.42 3.52 -8.37
C PHE A 201 -10.18 2.71 -9.42
N ALA A 202 -10.23 1.38 -9.31
CA ALA A 202 -11.10 0.55 -10.13
C ALA A 202 -12.58 0.96 -10.00
N GLY A 203 -13.02 1.25 -8.77
CA GLY A 203 -14.37 1.78 -8.50
C GLY A 203 -14.65 3.15 -9.13
N GLN A 204 -13.62 3.88 -9.54
CA GLN A 204 -13.73 5.14 -10.29
C GLN A 204 -13.64 4.97 -11.81
N GLY A 205 -13.50 3.73 -12.30
CA GLY A 205 -13.43 3.41 -13.72
C GLY A 205 -12.03 3.32 -14.30
N TYR A 206 -10.97 3.40 -13.47
CA TYR A 206 -9.61 3.15 -13.93
C TYR A 206 -9.39 1.65 -14.18
N LEU A 207 -8.71 1.32 -15.28
CA LEU A 207 -8.43 -0.06 -15.66
C LEU A 207 -7.25 -0.60 -14.85
N MET A 208 -7.50 -1.55 -13.95
CA MET A 208 -6.45 -2.25 -13.21
C MET A 208 -5.97 -3.50 -13.98
N PRO A 209 -4.67 -3.84 -13.90
CA PRO A 209 -4.15 -5.09 -14.45
C PRO A 209 -4.68 -6.31 -13.68
N GLU A 210 -4.68 -7.49 -14.32
CA GLU A 210 -5.16 -8.73 -13.72
C GLU A 210 -4.39 -9.07 -12.42
N GLY A 211 -5.14 -9.12 -11.32
CA GLY A 211 -4.61 -9.42 -10.00
C GLY A 211 -3.75 -8.32 -9.41
N ASP A 212 -3.98 -7.05 -9.78
CA ASP A 212 -3.62 -5.86 -9.01
C ASP A 212 -2.24 -5.91 -8.34
N ALA A 213 -2.11 -5.79 -7.01
CA ALA A 213 -0.82 -5.80 -6.32
C ALA A 213 -0.08 -7.15 -6.45
N ASP A 214 -0.80 -8.25 -6.68
CA ASP A 214 -0.24 -9.60 -6.93
C ASP A 214 0.17 -9.84 -8.39
N GLY A 215 -0.10 -8.88 -9.29
CA GLY A 215 -0.06 -9.08 -10.73
C GLY A 215 1.34 -9.11 -11.36
N GLY A 216 2.40 -8.76 -10.63
CA GLY A 216 3.72 -8.50 -11.20
C GLY A 216 4.24 -9.61 -12.12
N ALA A 217 4.28 -10.85 -11.63
CA ALA A 217 4.75 -11.99 -12.42
C ALA A 217 3.88 -12.25 -13.66
N ARG A 218 2.55 -12.06 -13.56
CA ARG A 218 1.61 -12.27 -14.68
C ARG A 218 1.86 -11.30 -15.83
N HIS A 219 2.42 -10.13 -15.53
CA HIS A 219 2.71 -9.07 -16.49
C HIS A 219 4.19 -9.03 -16.90
N GLY A 220 4.94 -10.11 -16.65
CA GLY A 220 6.32 -10.26 -17.10
C GLY A 220 7.36 -9.57 -16.22
N TYR A 221 6.97 -8.99 -15.09
CA TYR A 221 7.92 -8.44 -14.13
C TYR A 221 8.60 -9.58 -13.38
N THR A 222 9.89 -9.41 -13.11
CA THR A 222 10.67 -10.31 -12.25
C THR A 222 10.98 -9.61 -10.96
N GLN A 223 10.77 -10.28 -9.83
CA GLN A 223 11.14 -9.72 -8.53
C GLN A 223 12.64 -9.48 -8.47
N SER A 224 13.02 -8.23 -8.22
CA SER A 224 14.41 -7.82 -8.06
C SER A 224 14.92 -8.25 -6.68
N ARG A 225 16.18 -8.70 -6.63
CA ARG A 225 16.85 -9.00 -5.35
C ARG A 225 17.18 -7.76 -4.52
N ILE A 226 17.14 -6.58 -5.14
CA ILE A 226 17.52 -5.30 -4.52
C ILE A 226 16.29 -4.43 -4.28
N SER A 227 15.39 -4.41 -5.25
CA SER A 227 14.22 -3.52 -5.28
C SER A 227 12.89 -4.26 -5.18
N GLY A 228 12.90 -5.58 -5.04
CA GLY A 228 11.67 -6.37 -4.95
C GLY A 228 10.75 -6.17 -6.14
N TRP A 229 9.49 -5.92 -5.84
CA TRP A 229 8.44 -5.64 -6.80
C TRP A 229 8.27 -4.14 -7.08
N THR A 230 9.15 -3.25 -6.59
CA THR A 230 8.94 -1.81 -6.73
C THR A 230 8.88 -1.34 -8.18
N ASP A 231 9.53 -2.03 -9.13
CA ASP A 231 9.40 -1.70 -10.55
C ASP A 231 7.97 -1.98 -11.06
N TYR A 232 7.38 -3.11 -10.65
CA TYR A 232 5.97 -3.39 -10.91
C TYR A 232 5.06 -2.38 -10.22
N TYR A 233 5.30 -2.08 -8.95
CA TYR A 233 4.48 -1.11 -8.21
C TYR A 233 4.60 0.30 -8.77
N ARG A 234 5.77 0.72 -9.27
CA ARG A 234 5.95 1.99 -9.97
C ARG A 234 5.03 2.05 -11.18
N ASP A 235 5.04 1.02 -12.02
CA ASP A 235 4.20 0.99 -13.21
C ASP A 235 2.72 0.89 -12.86
N LEU A 236 2.36 0.10 -11.85
CA LEU A 236 0.98 0.04 -11.33
C LEU A 236 0.50 1.40 -10.82
N MET A 237 1.34 2.13 -10.09
CA MET A 237 1.03 3.43 -9.50
C MET A 237 1.21 4.62 -10.45
N THR A 238 1.64 4.36 -11.68
CA THR A 238 1.77 5.38 -12.74
C THR A 238 0.95 5.06 -13.99
N GLY A 239 0.22 3.95 -13.99
CA GLY A 239 -0.64 3.53 -15.10
C GLY A 239 0.12 2.96 -16.29
N ASN A 240 1.27 2.33 -16.06
CA ASN A 240 2.19 1.86 -17.08
C ASN A 240 2.32 0.32 -17.16
N VAL A 241 1.48 -0.45 -16.46
CA VAL A 241 1.49 -1.92 -16.59
C VAL A 241 0.91 -2.30 -17.94
N LEU A 242 1.70 -2.94 -18.80
CA LEU A 242 1.25 -3.37 -20.12
C LEU A 242 0.50 -4.70 -20.04
N GLU A 243 -0.78 -4.72 -20.42
CA GLU A 243 -1.60 -5.92 -20.52
C GLU A 243 -2.35 -5.92 -21.85
N ALA A 244 -2.12 -6.95 -22.68
CA ALA A 244 -2.76 -7.09 -24.00
C ALA A 244 -2.63 -5.84 -24.91
N GLY A 245 -1.50 -5.14 -24.84
CA GLY A 245 -1.25 -3.93 -25.63
C GLY A 245 -1.85 -2.63 -25.05
N VAL A 246 -2.48 -2.70 -23.88
CA VAL A 246 -3.09 -1.55 -23.19
C VAL A 246 -2.34 -1.28 -21.89
N LEU A 247 -2.05 -0.01 -21.61
CA LEU A 247 -1.48 0.41 -20.34
C LEU A 247 -2.59 0.49 -19.27
N LYS A 248 -2.33 -0.14 -18.12
CA LYS A 248 -3.24 -0.26 -16.98
C LYS A 248 -2.56 0.18 -15.70
N GLY A 249 -3.39 0.48 -14.69
CA GLY A 249 -2.96 0.98 -13.38
C GLY A 249 -3.52 2.38 -13.10
N ILE A 250 -2.88 3.09 -12.18
CA ILE A 250 -3.32 4.38 -11.65
C ILE A 250 -2.50 5.48 -12.30
N PRO A 251 -3.02 6.20 -13.31
CA PRO A 251 -2.26 7.24 -13.99
C PRO A 251 -1.95 8.41 -13.04
N LEU A 252 -0.85 9.14 -13.32
CA LEU A 252 -0.34 10.15 -12.38
C LEU A 252 -1.31 11.29 -12.07
N ASP A 253 -2.21 11.61 -12.99
CA ASP A 253 -3.27 12.60 -12.82
C ASP A 253 -4.41 12.12 -11.91
N ALA A 254 -4.66 10.82 -11.82
CA ALA A 254 -5.68 10.23 -10.93
C ALA A 254 -5.37 10.51 -9.45
N TRP A 255 -4.09 10.55 -9.08
CA TRP A 255 -3.68 10.91 -7.71
C TRP A 255 -3.94 12.39 -7.38
N GLY A 256 -4.13 13.25 -8.38
CA GLY A 256 -4.50 14.66 -8.18
C GLY A 256 -6.00 14.87 -7.98
N ALA A 257 -6.84 13.89 -8.32
CA ALA A 257 -8.27 13.97 -8.08
C ALA A 257 -8.54 13.89 -6.56
N ARG A 258 -9.31 14.85 -6.03
CA ARG A 258 -9.67 14.86 -4.60
C ARG A 258 -10.32 13.51 -4.24
N PRO A 259 -9.89 12.84 -3.16
CA PRO A 259 -10.61 11.68 -2.68
C PRO A 259 -12.01 12.11 -2.23
N PRO A 260 -13.08 11.44 -2.68
CA PRO A 260 -14.46 11.85 -2.43
C PRO A 260 -14.93 11.62 -0.98
N PHE A 261 -14.05 11.23 -0.06
CA PHE A 261 -14.42 10.90 1.33
C PHE A 261 -14.45 12.09 2.30
N LEU A 262 -14.60 13.31 1.77
CA LEU A 262 -14.95 14.51 2.53
C LEU A 262 -16.38 14.96 2.15
N CYS A 263 -17.36 14.16 2.56
CA CYS A 263 -18.76 14.59 2.70
C CYS A 263 -19.21 14.22 4.11
#